data_AF-A0ABC8TG97-F1
#
_entry.id   AF-A0ABC8TG97-F1
#
_cell.length_a   1.000
_cell.length_b   1.000
_cell.length_c   1.000
_cell.angle_alpha   90.00
_cell.angle_beta   90.00
_cell.angle_gamma   90.00
#
_symmetry.space_group_name_H-M   'P 1'
#
loop_
_entity.id
_entity.type
_entity.pdbx_description
1 polymer ?
#
loop_
_entity_poly.entity_id
_entity_poly.type
_entity_poly.pdbx_seq_one_letter_code
_entity_poly.pdbx_strand_id
1 'polypeptide(L)'
;MVVVFVIWAFISFPLALVGTVVGRNWSGAPNNPCRVKTIPRPIPEKKWYLTPSVISMMGGLLPFGSIFIEMYFVFTSFWNYKVYYVYGFMLLVFLILIIVTVCVTIVGTYFLLNAENYHWQWTSFCSAASTAIYVYLYSIYYYSVKTKMSGFFQTSFYFGYTLMFCLGLGILCGAVGFLGSNLFVRRIYRNIKCD
;
A
#
# COMPACT_ATOMS: atom_id res chain seq x y z
N MET A 1 -17.91 19.94 -16.09
CA MET A 1 -17.23 19.29 -17.23
C MET A 1 -15.92 19.99 -17.57
N VAL A 2 -15.91 21.28 -17.93
CA VAL A 2 -14.68 22.03 -18.28
C VAL A 2 -13.63 22.04 -17.15
N VAL A 3 -14.05 22.25 -15.90
CA VAL A 3 -13.13 22.24 -14.73
C VAL A 3 -12.41 20.90 -14.55
N VAL A 4 -13.11 19.78 -14.75
CA VAL A 4 -12.53 18.44 -14.65
C VAL A 4 -11.50 18.21 -15.75
N PHE A 5 -11.79 18.68 -16.97
CA PHE A 5 -10.87 18.61 -18.09
C PHE A 5 -9.60 19.42 -17.84
N VAL A 6 -9.73 20.63 -17.29
CA VAL A 6 -8.59 21.49 -16.93
C VAL A 6 -7.72 20.85 -15.85
N ILE A 7 -8.32 20.32 -14.77
CA ILE A 7 -7.59 19.61 -13.71
C ILE A 7 -6.84 18.40 -14.27
N TRP A 8 -7.50 17.61 -15.12
CA TRP A 8 -6.87 16.44 -15.73
C TRP A 8 -5.70 16.83 -16.64
N ALA A 9 -5.88 17.86 -17.48
CA ALA A 9 -4.86 18.31 -18.43
C ALA A 9 -3.66 18.99 -17.77
N PHE A 10 -3.88 19.81 -16.73
CA PHE A 10 -2.82 20.61 -16.10
C PHE A 10 -2.25 20.03 -14.81
N ILE A 11 -2.91 19.03 -14.21
CA ILE A 11 -2.43 18.39 -12.97
C ILE A 11 -2.14 16.91 -13.25
N SER A 12 -3.15 16.12 -13.60
CA SER A 12 -2.98 14.66 -13.71
C SER A 12 -2.01 14.25 -14.83
N PHE A 13 -2.15 14.84 -16.02
CA PHE A 13 -1.29 14.55 -17.17
C PHE A 13 0.18 14.91 -16.93
N PRO A 14 0.54 16.13 -16.48
CA PRO A 14 1.93 16.46 -16.18
C PRO A 14 2.48 15.66 -14.99
N LEU A 15 1.69 15.39 -13.94
CA LEU A 15 2.15 14.52 -12.84
C LEU A 15 2.48 13.10 -13.35
N ALA A 16 1.64 12.54 -14.24
CA ALA A 16 1.91 11.24 -14.84
C ALA A 16 3.18 11.27 -15.69
N LEU A 17 3.37 12.31 -16.52
CA LEU A 17 4.60 12.49 -17.30
C LEU A 17 5.83 12.58 -16.40
N VAL A 18 5.81 13.44 -15.38
CA VAL A 18 6.90 13.57 -14.41
C VAL A 18 7.19 12.23 -13.74
N GLY A 19 6.14 11.52 -13.28
CA GLY A 19 6.27 10.20 -12.69
C GLY A 19 6.92 9.18 -13.61
N THR A 20 6.56 9.15 -14.90
CA THR A 20 7.18 8.25 -15.88
C THR A 20 8.63 8.61 -16.19
N VAL A 21 8.97 9.88 -16.29
CA VAL A 21 10.35 10.35 -16.52
C VAL A 21 11.23 9.99 -15.33
N VAL A 22 10.77 10.28 -14.10
CA VAL A 22 11.49 9.91 -12.87
C VAL A 22 11.63 8.40 -12.77
N GLY A 23 10.57 7.63 -13.05
CA GLY A 23 10.61 6.18 -13.02
C GLY A 23 11.61 5.59 -14.03
N ARG A 24 11.67 6.13 -15.25
CA ARG A 24 12.64 5.71 -16.28
C ARG A 24 14.07 6.03 -15.88
N ASN A 25 14.31 7.23 -15.32
CA ASN A 25 15.64 7.65 -14.89
C ASN A 25 16.15 6.88 -13.66
N TRP A 26 15.24 6.53 -12.74
CA TRP A 26 15.57 5.71 -11.57
C TRP A 26 15.82 4.24 -11.95
N SER A 27 15.14 3.76 -12.99
CA SER A 27 15.30 2.41 -13.55
C SER A 27 16.53 2.27 -14.45
N GLY A 28 17.63 2.95 -14.12
CA GLY A 28 18.94 2.71 -14.75
C GLY A 28 19.38 1.23 -14.61
N ALA A 29 20.52 0.88 -15.23
CA ALA A 29 21.00 -0.50 -15.26
C ALA A 29 21.00 -1.13 -13.85
N PRO A 30 20.44 -2.35 -13.67
CA PRO A 30 20.30 -2.97 -12.35
C PRO A 30 21.69 -3.26 -11.77
N ASN A 31 22.15 -2.36 -10.89
CA ASN A 31 23.40 -2.54 -10.16
C ASN A 31 23.13 -3.41 -8.93
N ASN A 32 23.09 -4.71 -9.15
CA ASN A 32 22.89 -5.68 -8.08
C ASN A 32 24.13 -5.71 -7.17
N PRO A 33 23.97 -5.55 -5.85
CA PRO A 33 25.10 -5.48 -4.92
C PRO A 33 25.93 -6.76 -4.86
N CYS A 34 25.38 -7.91 -5.31
CA CYS A 34 26.05 -9.19 -5.35
C CYS A 34 25.85 -9.86 -6.71
N ARG A 35 26.80 -10.74 -7.09
CA ARG A 35 26.69 -11.57 -8.29
C ARG A 35 25.51 -12.53 -8.15
N VAL A 36 24.51 -12.38 -9.01
CA VAL A 36 23.33 -13.25 -9.05
C VAL A 36 23.68 -14.55 -9.76
N LYS A 37 23.35 -15.70 -9.17
CA LYS A 37 23.46 -17.01 -9.84
C LYS A 37 22.31 -17.14 -10.85
N THR A 38 22.63 -17.62 -12.06
CA THR A 38 21.66 -17.78 -13.15
C THR A 38 20.64 -18.90 -12.89
N ILE A 39 21.02 -19.90 -12.07
CA ILE A 39 20.16 -21.03 -11.71
C ILE A 39 19.48 -20.71 -10.37
N PRO A 40 18.14 -20.69 -10.31
CA PRO A 40 17.41 -20.48 -9.07
C PRO A 40 17.64 -21.66 -8.13
N ARG A 41 17.89 -21.37 -6.86
CA ARG A 41 17.97 -22.42 -5.84
C ARG A 41 16.56 -22.97 -5.57
N PRO A 42 16.41 -24.28 -5.30
CA PRO A 42 15.12 -24.83 -4.88
C PRO A 42 14.72 -24.21 -3.53
N ILE A 43 13.46 -23.83 -3.41
CA ILE A 43 12.91 -23.21 -2.19
C ILE A 43 12.57 -24.35 -1.21
N PRO A 44 13.05 -24.32 0.05
CA PRO A 44 12.74 -25.35 1.03
C PRO A 44 11.25 -25.37 1.38
N GLU A 45 10.77 -26.51 1.89
CA GLU A 45 9.40 -26.61 2.39
C GLU A 45 9.19 -25.69 3.59
N LYS A 46 8.20 -24.80 3.45
CA LYS A 46 7.90 -23.75 4.41
C LYS A 46 6.77 -24.16 5.35
N LYS A 47 6.86 -23.70 6.59
CA LYS A 47 5.75 -23.77 7.55
C LYS A 47 4.59 -22.88 7.07
N TRP A 48 3.36 -23.23 7.43
CA TRP A 48 2.13 -22.59 6.93
C TRP A 48 2.10 -21.06 7.09
N TYR A 49 2.65 -20.53 8.19
CA TYR A 49 2.69 -19.09 8.49
C TYR A 49 3.73 -18.31 7.66
N LEU A 50 4.69 -19.00 7.05
CA LEU A 50 5.69 -18.40 6.15
C LEU A 50 5.24 -18.42 4.68
N THR A 51 3.98 -18.78 4.42
CA THR A 51 3.44 -18.72 3.07
C THR A 51 3.29 -17.26 2.62
N PRO A 52 3.75 -16.91 1.41
CA PRO A 52 3.61 -15.57 0.82
C PRO A 52 2.22 -14.93 0.94
N SER A 53 1.18 -15.74 0.77
CA SER A 53 -0.22 -15.32 0.87
C SER A 53 -0.61 -14.94 2.30
N VAL A 54 -0.22 -15.73 3.29
CA VAL A 54 -0.52 -15.46 4.71
C VAL A 54 0.23 -14.23 5.19
N ILE A 55 1.51 -14.08 4.85
CA ILE A 55 2.29 -12.88 5.15
C ILE A 55 1.65 -11.64 4.50
N SER A 56 1.20 -11.77 3.25
CA SER A 56 0.53 -10.68 2.54
C SER A 56 -0.77 -10.24 3.20
N MET A 57 -1.59 -11.18 3.69
CA MET A 57 -2.82 -10.83 4.40
C MET A 57 -2.50 -10.22 5.77
N MET A 58 -1.69 -10.90 6.59
CA MET A 58 -1.37 -10.44 7.95
C MET A 58 -0.65 -9.08 7.97
N GLY A 59 0.17 -8.77 6.97
CA GLY A 59 0.90 -7.51 6.87
C GLY A 59 0.00 -6.27 6.84
N GLY A 60 -1.21 -6.36 6.32
CA GLY A 60 -2.13 -5.23 6.23
C GLY A 60 -2.87 -4.90 7.52
N LEU A 61 -2.88 -5.82 8.49
CA LEU A 61 -3.63 -5.67 9.75
C LEU A 61 -3.02 -4.60 10.66
N LEU A 62 -1.69 -4.55 10.76
CA LEU A 62 -0.98 -3.60 11.61
C LEU A 62 -1.13 -2.14 11.14
N PRO A 63 -0.91 -1.81 9.84
CA PRO A 63 -1.16 -0.45 9.36
C PRO A 63 -2.63 -0.08 9.47
N PHE A 64 -3.56 -1.01 9.20
CA PHE A 64 -4.99 -0.76 9.40
C PHE A 64 -5.33 -0.41 10.85
N GLY A 65 -4.78 -1.16 11.82
CA GLY A 65 -4.96 -0.88 13.25
C GLY A 65 -4.49 0.51 13.64
N SER A 66 -3.36 0.98 13.06
CA SER A 66 -2.82 2.32 13.35
C SER A 66 -3.69 3.48 12.85
N ILE A 67 -4.47 3.26 11.79
CA ILE A 67 -5.34 4.30 11.20
C ILE A 67 -6.83 4.09 11.52
N PHE A 68 -7.18 3.10 12.34
CA PHE A 68 -8.56 2.66 12.51
C PHE A 68 -9.49 3.77 13.01
N ILE A 69 -9.07 4.49 14.06
CA ILE A 69 -9.83 5.61 14.63
C ILE A 69 -9.96 6.75 13.61
N GLU A 70 -8.92 6.96 12.82
CA GLU A 70 -8.86 8.05 11.84
C GLU A 70 -9.75 7.79 10.65
N MET A 71 -9.83 6.54 10.24
CA MET A 71 -10.75 6.12 9.19
C MET A 71 -12.20 6.42 9.58
N TYR A 72 -12.57 6.28 10.86
CA TYR A 72 -13.91 6.68 11.33
C TYR A 72 -14.15 8.18 11.16
N PHE A 73 -13.19 9.02 11.53
CA PHE A 73 -13.30 10.48 11.36
C PHE A 73 -13.33 10.89 9.89
N VAL A 74 -12.55 10.22 9.03
CA VAL A 74 -12.55 10.37 7.58
C VAL A 74 -13.96 10.10 7.05
N PHE A 75 -14.50 8.90 7.28
CA PHE A 75 -15.82 8.51 6.78
C PHE A 75 -16.94 9.42 7.33
N THR A 76 -16.86 9.81 8.60
CA THR A 76 -17.85 10.71 9.18
C THR A 76 -17.77 12.12 8.58
N SER A 77 -16.58 12.60 8.24
CA SER A 77 -16.43 13.90 7.58
C SER A 77 -16.96 13.89 6.15
N PHE A 78 -16.66 12.83 5.38
CA PHE A 78 -17.13 12.69 3.99
C PHE A 78 -18.65 12.51 3.88
N TRP A 79 -19.27 11.74 4.79
CA TRP A 79 -20.69 11.36 4.66
C TRP A 79 -21.64 12.13 5.59
N ASN A 80 -21.16 12.72 6.70
CA ASN A 80 -21.99 13.44 7.69
C ASN A 80 -21.70 14.95 7.76
N TYR A 81 -20.97 15.54 6.81
CA TYR A 81 -20.74 16.99 6.66
C TYR A 81 -20.25 17.74 7.91
N LYS A 82 -19.58 17.06 8.85
CA LYS A 82 -18.93 17.74 9.97
C LYS A 82 -17.57 18.27 9.50
N VAL A 83 -17.46 19.59 9.37
CA VAL A 83 -16.22 20.31 9.03
C VAL A 83 -15.27 20.21 10.23
N TYR A 84 -14.59 19.08 10.37
CA TYR A 84 -13.46 18.98 11.28
C TYR A 84 -12.24 19.72 10.68
N TYR A 85 -11.26 20.06 11.52
CA TYR A 85 -9.94 20.61 11.14
C TYR A 85 -9.10 19.56 10.38
N VAL A 86 -9.62 19.09 9.24
CA VAL A 86 -9.29 17.81 8.61
C VAL A 86 -7.91 17.80 7.96
N TYR A 87 -7.44 18.89 7.37
CA TYR A 87 -6.25 18.84 6.50
C TYR A 87 -4.95 18.53 7.26
N GLY A 88 -4.71 19.19 8.40
CA GLY A 88 -3.50 18.94 9.22
C GLY A 88 -3.50 17.55 9.84
N PHE A 89 -4.66 17.11 10.30
CA PHE A 89 -4.85 15.79 10.88
C PHE A 89 -4.67 14.67 9.85
N MET A 90 -5.29 14.79 8.67
CA MET A 90 -5.13 13.82 7.58
C MET A 90 -3.68 13.69 7.12
N LEU A 91 -2.94 14.80 7.08
CA LEU A 91 -1.51 14.77 6.73
C LEU A 91 -0.71 13.95 7.76
N LEU A 92 -0.97 14.16 9.05
CA LEU A 92 -0.33 13.40 10.12
C LEU A 92 -0.64 11.90 9.99
N VAL A 93 -1.90 11.54 9.79
CA VAL A 93 -2.34 10.14 9.61
C VAL A 93 -1.71 9.52 8.37
N PHE A 94 -1.59 10.27 7.28
CA PHE A 94 -0.92 9.83 6.06
C PHE A 94 0.57 9.54 6.29
N LEU A 95 1.29 10.38 7.05
CA LEU A 95 2.68 10.14 7.40
C LEU A 95 2.85 8.90 8.27
N ILE A 96 2.00 8.71 9.28
CA ILE A 96 2.01 7.50 10.12
C ILE A 96 1.76 6.26 9.25
N LEU A 97 0.77 6.32 8.35
CA LEU A 97 0.47 5.22 7.43
C LEU A 97 1.70 4.85 6.58
N ILE A 98 2.40 5.83 6.00
CA ILE A 98 3.63 5.59 5.24
C ILE A 98 4.69 4.91 6.11
N ILE A 99 4.95 5.42 7.32
CA ILE A 99 5.99 4.87 8.18
C ILE A 99 5.65 3.42 8.58
N VAL A 100 4.42 3.17 9.03
CA VAL A 100 4.00 1.84 9.48
C VAL A 100 3.97 0.85 8.30
N THR A 101 3.49 1.26 7.12
CA THR A 101 3.50 0.39 5.93
C THR A 101 4.93 0.00 5.52
N VAL A 102 5.88 0.94 5.53
CA VAL A 102 7.30 0.62 5.26
C VAL A 102 7.86 -0.34 6.32
N CYS A 103 7.61 -0.10 7.60
CA CYS A 103 8.10 -0.97 8.67
C CYS A 103 7.57 -2.40 8.54
N VAL A 104 6.26 -2.56 8.33
CA VAL A 104 5.63 -3.89 8.25
C VAL A 104 6.05 -4.64 6.99
N THR A 105 6.21 -3.94 5.86
CA THR A 105 6.72 -4.56 4.62
C THR A 105 8.17 -5.01 4.75
N ILE A 106 9.04 -4.22 5.39
CA ILE A 106 10.42 -4.62 5.68
C ILE A 106 10.44 -5.90 6.52
N VAL A 107 9.68 -5.93 7.61
CA VAL A 107 9.59 -7.12 8.49
C VAL A 107 9.06 -8.34 7.73
N GLY A 108 8.01 -8.17 6.92
CA GLY A 108 7.47 -9.25 6.08
C GLY A 108 8.50 -9.79 5.08
N THR A 109 9.26 -8.89 4.42
CA THR A 109 10.34 -9.31 3.51
C THR A 109 11.50 -9.99 4.23
N TYR A 110 11.83 -9.55 5.43
CA TYR A 110 12.88 -10.18 6.24
C TYR A 110 12.52 -11.62 6.61
N PHE A 111 11.28 -11.88 7.04
CA PHE A 111 10.83 -13.25 7.30
C PHE A 111 10.84 -14.12 6.04
N LEU A 112 10.48 -13.56 4.89
CA LEU A 112 10.49 -14.28 3.63
C LEU A 112 11.92 -14.64 3.17
N LEU A 113 12.86 -13.73 3.35
CA LEU A 113 14.28 -13.96 3.07
C LEU A 113 14.90 -15.00 4.01
N ASN A 114 14.51 -14.99 5.30
CA ASN A 114 14.92 -16.03 6.25
C ASN A 114 14.35 -17.41 5.91
N ALA A 115 13.21 -17.47 5.20
CA ALA A 115 12.64 -18.69 4.65
C ALA A 115 13.25 -19.07 3.28
N GLU A 116 14.37 -18.44 2.90
CA GLU A 116 15.10 -18.64 1.64
C GLU A 116 14.26 -18.41 0.36
N ASN A 117 13.14 -17.71 0.48
CA ASN A 117 12.28 -17.41 -0.65
C ASN A 117 12.66 -16.06 -1.28
N TYR A 118 13.14 -16.11 -2.52
CA TYR A 118 13.61 -14.96 -3.27
C TYR A 118 12.50 -14.16 -3.97
N HIS A 119 11.26 -14.65 -3.99
CA HIS A 119 10.11 -13.96 -4.62
C HIS A 119 9.51 -12.88 -3.71
N TRP A 120 10.33 -11.96 -3.21
CA TRP A 120 9.90 -10.96 -2.23
C TRP A 120 9.18 -9.75 -2.84
N GLN A 121 9.40 -9.45 -4.12
CA GLN A 121 8.93 -8.23 -4.78
C GLN A 121 7.39 -8.10 -4.75
N TRP A 122 6.70 -9.13 -5.24
CA TRP A 122 5.23 -9.14 -5.27
C TRP A 122 4.64 -9.30 -3.87
N THR A 123 5.32 -10.04 -2.99
CA THR A 123 4.82 -10.20 -1.61
C THR A 123 4.90 -8.91 -0.81
N SER A 124 5.95 -8.09 -0.98
CA SER A 124 6.04 -6.78 -0.32
C SER A 124 5.01 -5.80 -0.84
N PHE A 125 4.70 -5.86 -2.14
CA PHE A 125 3.65 -5.04 -2.72
C PHE A 125 2.28 -5.45 -2.18
N CYS A 126 1.95 -6.74 -2.25
CA CYS A 126 0.66 -7.26 -1.80
C CYS A 126 0.47 -7.13 -0.28
N SER A 127 1.54 -7.21 0.52
CA SER A 127 1.46 -7.05 1.98
C SER A 127 1.15 -5.63 2.43
N ALA A 128 1.64 -4.61 1.72
CA ALA A 128 1.20 -3.24 1.96
C ALA A 128 -0.17 -2.95 1.32
N ALA A 129 -0.44 -3.48 0.12
CA ALA A 129 -1.71 -3.27 -0.57
C ALA A 129 -2.91 -3.88 0.17
N SER A 130 -2.71 -4.94 0.95
CA SER A 130 -3.77 -5.57 1.75
C SER A 130 -4.38 -4.64 2.81
N THR A 131 -3.68 -3.57 3.21
CA THR A 131 -4.24 -2.50 4.06
C THR A 131 -5.54 -1.93 3.49
N ALA A 132 -5.61 -1.75 2.17
CA ALA A 132 -6.79 -1.23 1.50
C ALA A 132 -7.97 -2.21 1.52
N ILE A 133 -7.71 -3.52 1.57
CA ILE A 133 -8.76 -4.54 1.73
C ILE A 133 -9.42 -4.40 3.11
N TYR A 134 -8.62 -4.20 4.16
CA TYR A 134 -9.14 -3.97 5.50
C TYR A 134 -9.93 -2.67 5.60
N VAL A 135 -9.46 -1.59 4.97
CA VAL A 135 -10.21 -0.33 4.86
C VAL A 135 -11.54 -0.52 4.13
N TYR A 136 -11.56 -1.30 3.05
CA TYR A 136 -12.79 -1.60 2.32
C TYR A 136 -13.77 -2.43 3.16
N LEU A 137 -13.31 -3.45 3.88
CA LEU A 137 -14.15 -4.22 4.81
C LEU A 137 -14.73 -3.33 5.91
N TYR A 138 -13.93 -2.40 6.45
CA TYR A 138 -14.41 -1.41 7.41
C TYR A 138 -15.50 -0.50 6.81
N SER A 139 -15.37 -0.13 5.54
CA SER A 139 -16.38 0.68 4.85
C SER A 139 -17.74 -0.03 4.72
N ILE A 140 -17.74 -1.36 4.56
CA ILE A 140 -18.97 -2.17 4.56
C ILE A 140 -19.62 -2.13 5.96
N TYR A 141 -18.82 -2.32 7.01
CA TYR A 141 -19.30 -2.22 8.40
C TYR A 141 -19.88 -0.83 8.71
N TYR A 142 -19.18 0.24 8.30
CA TYR A 142 -19.63 1.62 8.50
C TYR A 142 -20.96 1.88 7.79
N TYR A 143 -21.10 1.37 6.57
CA TYR A 143 -22.35 1.47 5.80
C TYR A 143 -23.52 0.85 6.58
N SER A 144 -23.38 -0.39 7.06
CA SER A 144 -24.47 -1.09 7.75
C SER A 144 -24.85 -0.51 9.11
N VAL A 145 -23.88 -0.03 9.90
CA VAL A 145 -24.13 0.36 11.31
C VAL A 145 -24.39 1.86 11.47
N LYS A 146 -23.80 2.71 10.62
CA LYS A 146 -23.80 4.16 10.81
C LYS A 146 -24.58 4.92 9.75
N THR A 147 -24.67 4.41 8.53
CA THR A 147 -25.38 5.14 7.48
C THR A 147 -26.88 4.82 7.50
N LYS A 148 -27.72 5.86 7.54
CA LYS A 148 -29.18 5.75 7.35
C LYS A 148 -29.59 5.85 5.88
N MET A 149 -28.64 5.59 4.98
CA MET A 149 -28.81 5.75 3.54
C MET A 149 -29.61 4.57 2.98
N SER A 150 -30.75 4.84 2.37
CA SER A 150 -31.64 3.82 1.80
C SER A 150 -31.88 4.11 0.32
N GLY A 151 -31.69 3.08 -0.51
CA GLY A 151 -31.89 3.17 -1.96
C GLY A 151 -30.73 2.59 -2.76
N PHE A 152 -31.06 1.85 -3.84
CA PHE A 152 -30.08 1.15 -4.68
C PHE A 152 -29.03 2.08 -5.32
N PHE A 153 -29.44 3.24 -5.81
CA PHE A 153 -28.50 4.19 -6.39
C PHE A 153 -27.52 4.74 -5.35
N GLN A 154 -28.00 5.05 -4.15
CA GLN A 154 -27.17 5.58 -3.07
C GLN A 154 -26.15 4.55 -2.58
N THR A 155 -26.56 3.27 -2.46
CA THR A 155 -25.65 2.18 -2.09
C THR A 155 -24.57 1.98 -3.15
N SER A 156 -24.95 1.98 -4.43
CA SER A 156 -24.03 1.80 -5.56
C SER A 156 -23.00 2.92 -5.64
N PHE A 157 -23.41 4.19 -5.48
CA PHE A 157 -22.48 5.31 -5.43
C PHE A 157 -21.52 5.21 -4.25
N TYR A 158 -22.01 4.88 -3.05
CA TYR A 158 -21.15 4.69 -1.87
C TYR A 158 -20.05 3.65 -2.15
N PHE A 159 -20.43 2.45 -2.57
CA PHE A 159 -19.47 1.37 -2.84
C PHE A 159 -18.55 1.68 -4.02
N GLY A 160 -19.04 2.35 -5.06
CA GLY A 160 -18.23 2.75 -6.21
C GLY A 160 -17.13 3.73 -5.81
N TYR A 161 -17.47 4.79 -5.08
CA TYR A 161 -16.48 5.77 -4.62
C TYR A 161 -15.50 5.20 -3.60
N THR A 162 -15.98 4.40 -2.64
CA THR A 162 -15.10 3.78 -1.64
C THR A 162 -14.17 2.74 -2.26
N LEU A 163 -14.62 1.98 -3.26
CA LEU A 163 -13.77 1.05 -4.01
C LEU A 163 -12.66 1.79 -4.76
N MET A 164 -12.98 2.86 -5.49
CA MET A 164 -11.98 3.67 -6.19
C MET A 164 -10.95 4.26 -5.23
N PHE A 165 -11.41 4.75 -4.07
CA PHE A 165 -10.52 5.24 -3.02
C PHE A 165 -9.60 4.14 -2.46
N CYS A 166 -10.15 2.95 -2.16
CA CYS A 166 -9.35 1.83 -1.66
C CYS A 166 -8.35 1.32 -2.70
N LEU A 167 -8.71 1.28 -3.99
CA LEU A 167 -7.77 0.92 -5.06
C LEU A 167 -6.60 1.91 -5.13
N GLY A 168 -6.87 3.22 -5.04
CA GLY A 168 -5.84 4.26 -4.98
C GLY A 168 -4.91 4.09 -3.77
N LEU A 169 -5.49 3.88 -2.58
CA LEU A 169 -4.72 3.60 -1.36
C LEU A 169 -3.89 2.32 -1.48
N GLY A 170 -4.44 1.24 -2.05
CA GLY A 170 -3.75 -0.04 -2.20
C GLY A 170 -2.53 0.07 -3.10
N ILE A 171 -2.64 0.79 -4.23
CA ILE A 171 -1.51 1.05 -5.14
C ILE A 171 -0.46 1.94 -4.46
N LEU A 172 -0.88 2.99 -3.75
CA LEU A 172 0.01 3.89 -3.04
C LEU A 172 0.79 3.16 -1.93
N CYS A 173 0.09 2.46 -1.03
CA CYS A 173 0.71 1.67 0.03
C CYS A 173 1.62 0.59 -0.56
N GLY A 174 1.15 -0.13 -1.58
CA GLY A 174 1.92 -1.18 -2.27
C GLY A 174 3.22 -0.65 -2.87
N ALA A 175 3.18 0.50 -3.54
CA ALA A 175 4.37 1.14 -4.12
C ALA A 175 5.37 1.59 -3.04
N VAL A 176 4.88 2.25 -1.99
CA VAL A 176 5.71 2.71 -0.86
C VAL A 176 6.37 1.53 -0.14
N GLY A 177 5.60 0.48 0.13
CA GLY A 177 6.10 -0.75 0.74
C GLY A 177 7.16 -1.46 -0.12
N PHE A 178 6.92 -1.59 -1.42
CA PHE A 178 7.89 -2.16 -2.35
C PHE A 178 9.20 -1.34 -2.41
N LEU A 179 9.10 -0.02 -2.47
CA LEU A 179 10.27 0.87 -2.45
C LEU A 179 11.08 0.71 -1.15
N GLY A 180 10.40 0.69 0.00
CA GLY A 180 11.01 0.48 1.31
C GLY A 180 11.75 -0.86 1.40
N SER A 181 11.09 -1.95 1.02
CA SER A 181 11.69 -3.29 0.97
C SER A 181 12.86 -3.38 -0.01
N ASN A 182 12.78 -2.77 -1.20
CA ASN A 182 13.87 -2.78 -2.18
C ASN A 182 15.12 -2.07 -1.66
N LEU A 183 14.96 -0.91 -1.00
CA LEU A 183 16.06 -0.20 -0.36
C LEU A 183 16.69 -1.03 0.77
N PHE A 184 15.86 -1.67 1.59
CA PHE A 184 16.30 -2.55 2.67
C PHE A 184 17.11 -3.76 2.16
N VAL A 185 16.58 -4.46 1.15
CA VAL A 185 17.24 -5.60 0.51
C VAL A 185 18.61 -5.21 -0.04
N ARG A 186 18.67 -4.11 -0.81
CA ARG A 186 19.95 -3.59 -1.33
C ARG A 186 20.93 -3.25 -0.21
N ARG A 187 20.44 -2.70 0.91
CA ARG A 187 21.29 -2.35 2.06
C ARG A 187 21.87 -3.58 2.75
N ILE A 188 21.08 -4.64 2.94
CA ILE A 188 21.55 -5.91 3.50
C ILE A 188 22.62 -6.51 2.60
N TYR A 189 22.32 -6.72 1.31
CA TYR A 189 23.26 -7.38 0.40
C TYR A 189 24.53 -6.58 0.16
N ARG A 190 24.53 -5.25 0.28
CA ARG A 190 25.76 -4.44 0.23
C ARG A 190 26.65 -4.59 1.46
N ASN A 191 26.07 -4.86 2.63
CA ASN A 191 26.80 -4.94 3.89
C ASN A 191 27.26 -6.37 4.23
N ILE A 192 26.68 -7.39 3.61
CA ILE A 192 27.17 -8.77 3.71
C ILE A 192 28.53 -8.81 3.01
N LYS A 193 29.61 -8.94 3.78
CA LYS A 193 30.92 -9.31 3.24
C LYS A 193 30.76 -10.68 2.60
N CYS A 194 30.87 -10.75 1.28
CA CYS A 194 31.01 -12.01 0.57
C CYS A 194 32.42 -12.53 0.85
N ASP A 195 32.60 -13.22 1.97
CA ASP A 195 33.62 -14.29 2.06
C ASP A 195 33.12 -15.52 1.29
#